data_AF-A0A852ID08-F1
#
_entry.id   AF-A0A852ID08-F1
#
_cell.length_a   1.000
_cell.length_b   1.000
_cell.length_c   1.000
_cell.angle_alpha   90.00
_cell.angle_beta   90.00
_cell.angle_gamma   90.00
#
_symmetry.space_group_name_H-M   'P 1'
#
loop_
_entity.id
_entity.type
_entity.pdbx_description
1 polymer ?
#
loop_
_entity_poly.entity_id
_entity_poly.type
_entity_poly.pdbx_seq_one_letter_code
_entity_poly.pdbx_strand_id
1 'polypeptide(L)'
;CSAGAGRTGCYIVIDIMLDMAEREGVVDIYNCVKALRSRRINMVQTEEQYIFIHDAILEACLCGETAIPVCEFKAAYFDMIRIDSQTNSSHLKDEFQTLNSVTPRLQAEDCSIACLPRNHDKNRFMDMLPPDRCLPFLITIDGESSNYINAALMD
;
A
#
# COMPACT_ATOMS: atom_id res chain seq x y z
N CYS A 1 -13.77 -13.35 4.91
CA CYS A 1 -14.18 -14.17 3.73
C CYS A 1 -15.62 -14.66 3.94
N SER A 2 -16.31 -15.19 2.92
CA SER A 2 -17.69 -15.74 3.07
C SER A 2 -17.83 -17.08 2.34
N ALA A 3 -17.91 -17.08 1.00
CA ALA A 3 -18.03 -18.30 0.20
C ALA A 3 -16.73 -19.15 0.08
N GLY A 4 -15.62 -18.68 0.68
CA GLY A 4 -14.32 -19.34 0.59
C GLY A 4 -13.75 -19.40 -0.83
N ALA A 5 -13.92 -18.34 -1.63
CA ALA A 5 -13.51 -18.32 -3.04
C ALA A 5 -12.79 -17.01 -3.46
N GLY A 6 -13.36 -15.83 -3.17
CA GLY A 6 -12.76 -14.53 -3.51
C GLY A 6 -11.50 -14.22 -2.68
N ARG A 7 -11.65 -13.56 -1.51
CA ARG A 7 -10.54 -13.25 -0.59
C ARG A 7 -9.67 -14.47 -0.23
N THR A 8 -10.29 -15.64 -0.10
CA THR A 8 -9.57 -16.90 0.14
C THR A 8 -8.68 -17.27 -1.04
N GLY A 9 -9.16 -17.08 -2.28
CA GLY A 9 -8.35 -17.27 -3.47
C GLY A 9 -7.21 -16.27 -3.57
N CYS A 10 -7.45 -14.99 -3.29
CA CYS A 10 -6.38 -13.99 -3.25
C CYS A 10 -5.26 -14.40 -2.30
N TYR A 11 -5.62 -14.78 -1.07
CA TYR A 11 -4.65 -15.21 -0.07
C TYR A 11 -3.81 -16.41 -0.54
N ILE A 12 -4.46 -17.46 -1.05
CA ILE A 12 -3.76 -18.67 -1.53
C ILE A 12 -2.85 -18.34 -2.73
N VAL A 13 -3.31 -17.52 -3.67
CA VAL A 13 -2.48 -17.17 -4.83
C VAL A 13 -1.27 -16.36 -4.41
N ILE A 14 -1.45 -15.35 -3.55
CA ILE A 14 -0.34 -14.53 -3.06
C ILE A 14 0.69 -15.42 -2.36
N ASP A 15 0.27 -16.30 -1.46
CA ASP A 15 1.15 -17.24 -0.75
C ASP A 15 2.00 -18.10 -1.72
N ILE A 16 1.35 -18.75 -2.69
CA ILE A 16 2.04 -19.59 -3.70
C ILE A 16 3.00 -18.75 -4.56
N MET A 17 2.61 -17.53 -4.93
CA MET A 17 3.41 -16.68 -5.80
C MET A 17 4.60 -16.05 -5.10
N LEU A 18 4.49 -15.73 -3.81
CA LEU A 18 5.64 -15.28 -3.01
C LEU A 18 6.66 -16.41 -2.84
N ASP A 19 6.22 -17.65 -2.59
CA ASP A 19 7.13 -18.81 -2.53
C ASP A 19 7.83 -19.07 -3.88
N MET A 20 7.10 -18.92 -5.00
CA MET A 20 7.69 -19.05 -6.34
C MET A 20 8.67 -17.91 -6.65
N ALA A 21 8.35 -16.67 -6.28
CA ALA A 21 9.23 -15.53 -6.46
C ALA A 21 10.54 -15.72 -5.70
N GLU A 22 10.48 -16.20 -4.46
CA GLU A 22 11.66 -16.44 -3.62
C GLU A 22 12.54 -17.57 -4.16
N ARG A 23 11.93 -18.70 -4.59
CA ARG A 23 12.68 -19.90 -4.99
C ARG A 23 13.15 -19.89 -6.44
N GLU A 24 12.35 -19.32 -7.33
CA GLU A 24 12.54 -19.42 -8.79
C GLU A 24 12.81 -18.06 -9.44
N GLY A 25 12.57 -16.94 -8.74
CA GLY A 25 12.74 -15.59 -9.28
C GLY A 25 11.71 -15.20 -10.34
N VAL A 26 10.59 -15.95 -10.43
CA VAL A 26 9.51 -15.74 -11.40
C VAL A 26 8.14 -15.85 -10.73
N VAL A 27 7.10 -15.36 -11.39
CA VAL A 27 5.71 -15.47 -10.93
C VAL A 27 4.78 -15.83 -12.10
N ASP A 28 3.78 -16.66 -11.83
CA ASP A 28 2.77 -17.07 -12.82
C ASP A 28 1.34 -17.04 -12.23
N ILE A 29 0.87 -15.81 -12.01
CA ILE A 29 -0.43 -15.54 -11.37
C ILE A 29 -1.59 -16.14 -12.18
N TYR A 30 -1.53 -16.02 -13.51
CA TYR A 30 -2.60 -16.50 -14.38
C TYR A 30 -2.77 -18.02 -14.28
N ASN A 31 -1.70 -18.78 -14.45
CA ASN A 31 -1.81 -20.24 -14.40
C ASN A 31 -2.09 -20.74 -12.98
N CYS A 32 -1.61 -20.03 -11.95
CA CYS A 32 -2.00 -20.31 -10.57
C CYS A 32 -3.52 -20.18 -10.36
N VAL A 33 -4.12 -19.04 -10.74
CA VAL A 33 -5.57 -18.83 -10.62
C VAL A 33 -6.36 -19.84 -11.45
N LYS A 34 -5.91 -20.13 -12.67
CA LYS A 34 -6.51 -21.15 -13.54
C LYS A 34 -6.48 -22.55 -12.88
N ALA A 35 -5.36 -22.93 -12.28
CA ALA A 35 -5.22 -24.19 -11.56
C ALA A 35 -6.14 -24.24 -10.34
N LEU A 36 -6.24 -23.18 -9.55
CA LEU A 36 -7.17 -23.12 -8.42
C LEU A 36 -8.63 -23.24 -8.86
N ARG A 37 -9.01 -22.59 -9.96
CA ARG A 37 -10.37 -22.68 -10.53
C ARG A 37 -10.74 -24.09 -11.01
N SER A 38 -9.76 -24.91 -11.37
CA SER A 38 -10.00 -26.32 -11.71
C SER A 38 -10.33 -27.19 -10.49
N ARG A 39 -9.91 -26.78 -9.28
CA ARG A 39 -10.17 -27.49 -8.03
C ARG A 39 -11.42 -26.97 -7.31
N ARG A 40 -11.68 -25.67 -7.40
CA ARG A 40 -12.85 -25.01 -6.80
C ARG A 40 -13.32 -23.89 -7.69
N ILE A 41 -14.61 -23.88 -8.01
CA ILE A 41 -15.20 -22.83 -8.85
C ILE A 41 -15.03 -21.45 -8.22
N ASN A 42 -14.95 -20.42 -9.07
CA ASN A 42 -14.96 -19.02 -8.67
C ASN A 42 -13.80 -18.59 -7.73
N MET A 43 -12.67 -19.31 -7.72
CA MET A 43 -11.46 -18.83 -7.04
C MET A 43 -10.99 -17.51 -7.69
N VAL A 44 -10.80 -16.48 -6.86
CA VAL A 44 -10.61 -15.07 -7.26
C VAL A 44 -11.82 -14.59 -8.09
N GLN A 45 -12.76 -13.90 -7.46
CA GLN A 45 -14.11 -13.70 -7.99
C GLN A 45 -14.26 -12.44 -8.84
N THR A 46 -13.48 -11.40 -8.58
CA THR A 46 -13.61 -10.10 -9.23
C THR A 46 -12.29 -9.66 -9.86
N GLU A 47 -12.38 -8.70 -10.78
CA GLU A 47 -11.20 -8.13 -11.43
C GLU A 47 -10.33 -7.39 -10.41
N GLU A 48 -10.93 -6.64 -9.49
CA GLU A 48 -10.21 -5.89 -8.45
C GLU A 48 -9.42 -6.82 -7.53
N GLN A 49 -9.96 -8.02 -7.26
CA GLN A 49 -9.23 -9.06 -6.52
C GLN A 49 -8.03 -9.60 -7.30
N TYR A 50 -8.14 -9.70 -8.62
CA TYR A 50 -7.04 -10.14 -9.47
C TYR A 50 -5.96 -9.07 -9.58
N ILE A 51 -6.35 -7.80 -9.77
CA ILE A 51 -5.44 -6.64 -9.74
C ILE A 51 -4.71 -6.58 -8.40
N PHE A 52 -5.44 -6.69 -7.28
CA PHE A 52 -4.83 -6.67 -5.94
C PHE A 52 -3.77 -7.76 -5.74
N ILE A 53 -3.93 -8.95 -6.34
CA ILE A 53 -2.91 -10.01 -6.27
C ILE A 53 -1.62 -9.55 -6.97
N HIS A 54 -1.73 -8.93 -8.15
CA HIS A 54 -0.58 -8.39 -8.86
C HIS A 54 0.11 -7.29 -8.05
N ASP A 55 -0.66 -6.36 -7.49
CA ASP A 55 -0.13 -5.25 -6.69
C ASP A 55 0.59 -5.76 -5.44
N ALA A 56 -0.02 -6.71 -4.71
CA ALA A 56 0.56 -7.28 -3.50
C ALA A 56 1.88 -8.02 -3.76
N ILE A 57 1.96 -8.79 -4.85
CA ILE A 57 3.18 -9.50 -5.24
C ILE A 57 4.25 -8.50 -5.69
N LEU A 58 3.88 -7.49 -6.49
CA LEU A 58 4.80 -6.45 -6.93
C LEU A 58 5.38 -5.69 -5.74
N GLU A 59 4.54 -5.28 -4.79
CA GLU A 59 4.96 -4.58 -3.56
C GLU A 59 5.93 -5.45 -2.75
N ALA A 60 5.62 -6.73 -2.54
CA ALA A 60 6.51 -7.64 -1.83
C ALA A 60 7.87 -7.80 -2.53
N CYS A 61 7.89 -7.87 -3.88
CA CYS A 61 9.13 -7.94 -4.64
C CYS A 61 9.96 -6.65 -4.62
N LEU A 62 9.31 -5.48 -4.52
CA LEU A 62 9.99 -4.18 -4.48
C LEU A 62 10.49 -3.84 -3.07
N CYS A 63 9.69 -4.09 -2.05
CA CYS A 63 9.98 -3.70 -0.67
C CYS A 63 10.81 -4.75 0.08
N GLY A 64 10.57 -6.04 -0.17
CA GLY A 64 11.18 -7.13 0.60
C GLY A 64 10.79 -7.14 2.08
N GLU A 65 11.54 -7.90 2.88
CA GLU A 65 11.39 -7.95 4.34
C GLU A 65 12.21 -6.82 4.99
N THR A 66 11.52 -5.93 5.70
CA THR A 66 12.13 -4.75 6.36
C THR A 66 12.00 -4.79 7.88
N ALA A 67 11.37 -5.83 8.43
CA ALA A 67 11.28 -6.02 9.87
C ALA A 67 12.64 -6.42 10.46
N ILE A 68 13.08 -5.67 11.47
CA ILE A 68 14.35 -5.92 12.17
C ILE A 68 14.06 -6.30 13.62
N PRO A 69 14.47 -7.49 14.08
CA PRO A 69 14.42 -7.85 15.49
C PRO A 69 15.21 -6.85 16.36
N VAL A 70 14.67 -6.48 17.52
CA VAL A 70 15.29 -5.46 18.40
C VAL A 70 16.72 -5.81 18.80
N CYS A 71 17.03 -7.10 18.97
CA CYS A 71 18.38 -7.58 19.28
C CYS A 71 19.40 -7.33 18.15
N GLU A 72 18.94 -7.21 16.91
CA GLU A 72 19.76 -7.01 15.71
C GLU A 72 19.77 -5.54 15.25
N PHE A 73 18.83 -4.72 15.74
CA PHE A 73 18.63 -3.33 15.31
C PHE A 73 19.92 -2.50 15.27
N LYS A 74 20.76 -2.60 16.31
CA LYS A 74 22.00 -1.82 16.37
C LYS A 74 22.94 -2.16 15.20
N ALA A 75 23.13 -3.44 14.91
CA ALA A 75 23.99 -3.89 13.82
C ALA A 75 23.38 -3.49 12.47
N ALA A 76 22.11 -3.82 12.26
CA ALA A 76 21.37 -3.49 11.04
C ALA A 76 21.40 -1.98 10.75
N TYR A 77 21.20 -1.12 11.74
CA TYR A 77 21.24 0.34 11.56
C TYR A 77 22.60 0.84 11.10
N PHE A 78 23.70 0.36 11.69
CA PHE A 78 25.04 0.76 11.26
C PHE A 78 25.36 0.31 9.83
N ASP A 79 24.88 -0.85 9.43
CA ASP A 79 24.99 -1.32 8.04
C ASP A 79 24.11 -0.48 7.10
N MET A 80 22.89 -0.13 7.52
CA MET A 80 21.95 0.65 6.71
C MET A 80 22.43 2.07 6.36
N ILE A 81 23.17 2.71 7.28
CA ILE A 81 23.72 4.07 7.06
C ILE A 81 25.09 4.04 6.36
N ARG A 82 25.69 2.87 6.16
CA ARG A 82 26.98 2.76 5.48
C ARG A 82 26.83 3.15 4.02
N ILE A 83 27.70 4.05 3.56
CA ILE A 83 27.72 4.50 2.17
C ILE A 83 28.52 3.50 1.34
N ASP A 84 27.90 2.97 0.30
CA ASP A 84 28.57 2.21 -0.73
C ASP A 84 29.39 3.17 -1.63
N SER A 85 30.68 2.86 -1.80
CA SER A 85 31.60 3.74 -2.52
C SER A 85 31.40 3.75 -4.04
N GLN A 86 30.72 2.75 -4.60
CA GLN A 86 30.41 2.66 -6.03
C GLN A 86 29.13 3.43 -6.36
N THR A 87 28.09 3.29 -5.53
CA THR A 87 26.79 3.95 -5.78
C THR A 87 26.67 5.33 -5.14
N ASN A 88 27.52 5.64 -4.16
CA ASN A 88 27.42 6.83 -3.32
C ASN A 88 26.03 6.96 -2.67
N SER A 89 25.46 5.81 -2.29
CA SER A 89 24.18 5.68 -1.60
C SER A 89 24.32 4.75 -0.40
N SER A 90 23.35 4.82 0.52
CA SER A 90 23.23 3.91 1.65
C SER A 90 21.91 3.16 1.55
N HIS A 91 21.82 1.97 2.14
CA HIS A 91 20.58 1.20 2.12
C HIS A 91 19.39 1.99 2.65
N LEU A 92 19.58 2.79 3.72
CA LEU A 92 18.52 3.64 4.26
C LEU A 92 17.99 4.67 3.23
N LYS A 93 18.88 5.20 2.38
CA LYS A 93 18.50 6.15 1.33
C LYS A 93 17.77 5.42 0.20
N ASP A 94 18.21 4.22 -0.15
CA ASP A 94 17.58 3.41 -1.20
C ASP A 94 16.19 2.91 -0.76
N GLU A 95 16.01 2.53 0.51
CA GLU A 95 14.71 2.23 1.11
C GLU A 95 13.79 3.45 1.08
N PHE A 96 14.29 4.64 1.43
CA PHE A 96 13.51 5.87 1.34
C PHE A 96 13.09 6.20 -0.11
N GLN A 97 13.93 5.89 -1.10
CA GLN A 97 13.56 6.03 -2.51
C GLN A 97 12.49 5.01 -2.92
N THR A 98 12.58 3.79 -2.42
CA THR A 98 11.58 2.74 -2.63
C THR A 98 10.23 3.16 -2.05
N LEU A 99 10.22 3.74 -0.85
CA LEU A 99 8.99 4.31 -0.26
C LEU A 99 8.31 5.30 -1.21
N ASN A 100 9.09 6.17 -1.85
CA ASN A 100 8.56 7.16 -2.80
C ASN A 100 8.05 6.54 -4.11
N SER A 101 8.56 5.37 -4.52
CA SER A 101 8.10 4.68 -5.74
C SER A 101 6.83 3.87 -5.51
N VAL A 102 6.69 3.26 -4.33
CA VAL A 102 5.52 2.43 -3.98
C VAL A 102 4.36 3.24 -3.38
N THR A 103 4.62 4.42 -2.82
CA THR A 103 3.56 5.28 -2.29
C THR A 103 2.66 5.80 -3.42
N PRO A 104 1.36 5.48 -3.43
CA PRO A 104 0.44 5.99 -4.45
C PRO A 104 0.37 7.52 -4.39
N ARG A 105 0.48 8.17 -5.56
CA ARG A 105 0.27 9.61 -5.66
C ARG A 105 -1.22 9.92 -5.64
N LEU A 106 -1.65 10.63 -4.61
CA LEU A 106 -3.00 11.15 -4.52
C LEU A 106 -3.27 12.10 -5.69
N GLN A 107 -4.36 11.85 -6.40
CA GLN A 107 -4.86 12.73 -7.44
C GLN A 107 -5.81 13.77 -6.84
N ALA A 108 -6.14 14.81 -7.61
CA ALA A 108 -7.08 15.84 -7.14
C ALA A 108 -8.47 15.26 -6.84
N GLU A 109 -8.89 14.22 -7.58
CA GLU A 109 -10.13 13.49 -7.34
C GLU A 109 -10.14 12.73 -6.00
N ASP A 110 -8.98 12.31 -5.48
CA ASP A 110 -8.89 11.65 -4.18
C ASP A 110 -9.08 12.62 -3.01
N CYS A 111 -8.91 13.92 -3.25
CA CYS A 111 -8.97 14.98 -2.25
C CYS A 111 -10.09 16.00 -2.56
N SER A 112 -11.18 15.55 -3.17
CA SER A 112 -12.21 16.41 -3.74
C SER A 112 -12.88 17.29 -2.69
N ILE A 113 -13.06 16.79 -1.47
CA ILE A 113 -13.70 17.54 -0.36
C ILE A 113 -12.79 18.65 0.14
N ALA A 114 -11.49 18.36 0.27
CA ALA A 114 -10.48 19.32 0.68
C ALA A 114 -10.33 20.45 -0.34
N CYS A 115 -10.52 20.16 -1.63
CA CYS A 115 -10.42 21.10 -2.74
C CYS A 115 -11.65 22.03 -2.91
N LEU A 116 -12.72 21.85 -2.13
CA LEU A 116 -13.92 22.70 -2.26
C LEU A 116 -13.59 24.17 -1.92
N PRO A 117 -14.13 25.16 -2.65
CA PRO A 117 -13.83 26.57 -2.40
C PRO A 117 -14.06 27.01 -0.95
N ARG A 118 -15.11 26.48 -0.30
CA ARG A 118 -15.43 26.75 1.12
C ARG A 118 -14.42 26.19 2.14
N ASN A 119 -13.50 25.35 1.70
CA ASN A 119 -12.48 24.70 2.52
C ASN A 119 -11.06 25.18 2.20
N HIS A 120 -10.88 25.98 1.15
CA HIS A 120 -9.57 26.46 0.71
C HIS A 120 -8.80 27.17 1.84
N ASP A 121 -9.45 28.10 2.53
CA ASP A 121 -8.85 28.87 3.62
C ASP A 121 -8.67 28.06 4.93
N LYS A 122 -9.15 26.81 4.95
CA LYS A 122 -8.97 25.85 6.05
C LYS A 122 -7.78 24.93 5.83
N ASN A 123 -7.11 25.05 4.67
CA ASN A 123 -5.89 24.33 4.34
C ASN A 123 -4.70 25.28 4.43
N ARG A 124 -3.70 24.93 5.26
CA ARG A 124 -2.45 25.70 5.31
C ARG A 124 -1.66 25.58 4.01
N PHE A 125 -1.68 24.40 3.41
CA PHE A 125 -0.92 24.01 2.23
C PHE A 125 -1.84 23.25 1.28
N MET A 126 -1.95 23.69 0.03
CA MET A 126 -2.83 23.06 -0.96
C MET A 126 -2.20 21.84 -1.65
N ASP A 127 -0.91 21.62 -1.44
CA ASP A 127 -0.16 20.42 -1.82
C ASP A 127 -0.12 19.35 -0.72
N MET A 128 -0.70 19.64 0.46
CA MET A 128 -0.83 18.70 1.57
C MET A 128 -2.31 18.55 1.97
N LEU A 129 -3.05 17.80 1.16
CA LEU A 129 -4.46 17.55 1.37
C LEU A 129 -4.70 16.08 1.77
N PRO A 130 -5.61 15.83 2.73
CA PRO A 130 -5.97 14.48 3.12
C PRO A 130 -6.87 13.83 2.05
N PRO A 131 -6.72 12.52 1.80
CA PRO A 131 -7.63 11.82 0.91
C PRO A 131 -9.02 11.69 1.55
N ASP A 132 -10.07 11.79 0.73
CA ASP A 132 -11.47 11.81 1.15
C ASP A 132 -11.84 10.57 1.98
N ARG A 133 -11.26 9.40 1.64
CA ARG A 133 -11.46 8.13 2.35
C ARG A 133 -10.96 8.12 3.80
N CYS A 134 -10.09 9.06 4.18
CA CYS A 134 -9.48 9.13 5.52
C CYS A 134 -9.95 10.38 6.29
N LEU A 135 -10.87 11.17 5.75
CA LEU A 135 -11.29 12.43 6.39
C LEU A 135 -12.08 12.19 7.69
N PRO A 136 -11.68 12.83 8.80
CA PRO A 136 -12.53 12.91 9.98
C PRO A 136 -13.59 14.01 9.77
N PHE A 137 -14.87 13.62 9.78
CA PHE A 137 -15.97 14.58 9.70
C PHE A 137 -16.32 15.15 11.07
N LEU A 138 -16.31 16.48 11.17
CA LEU A 138 -16.70 17.19 12.39
C LEU A 138 -18.22 17.25 12.52
N ILE A 139 -18.71 17.15 13.76
CA ILE A 139 -20.11 17.35 14.12
C ILE A 139 -20.23 18.75 14.73
N THR A 140 -21.08 19.60 14.16
CA THR A 140 -21.38 20.93 14.70
C THR A 140 -22.75 20.92 15.39
N ILE A 141 -22.83 21.53 16.58
CA ILE A 141 -24.05 21.54 17.42
C ILE A 141 -24.90 22.79 17.13
N ASP A 142 -24.27 23.89 16.71
CA ASP A 142 -24.89 25.23 16.68
C ASP A 142 -25.19 25.78 15.28
N GLY A 143 -25.36 24.90 14.28
CA GLY A 143 -25.81 25.28 12.94
C GLY A 143 -24.76 25.90 12.01
N GLU A 144 -23.52 26.10 12.46
CA GLU A 144 -22.40 26.35 11.53
C GLU A 144 -22.13 25.11 10.66
N SER A 145 -22.09 25.30 9.34
CA SER A 145 -22.18 24.22 8.36
C SER A 145 -20.82 23.60 7.97
N SER A 146 -19.76 23.82 8.74
CA SER A 146 -18.43 23.32 8.40
C SER A 146 -18.12 22.00 9.11
N ASN A 147 -18.24 20.90 8.38
CA ASN A 147 -17.86 19.55 8.84
C ASN A 147 -16.42 19.15 8.46
N TYR A 148 -15.64 20.07 7.90
CA TYR A 148 -14.30 19.80 7.36
C TYR A 148 -13.19 20.33 8.26
N ILE A 149 -12.16 19.51 8.42
CA ILE A 149 -10.84 19.87 8.93
C ILE A 149 -9.77 19.17 8.09
N ASN A 150 -8.65 19.83 7.83
CA ASN A 150 -7.49 19.21 7.17
C ASN A 150 -6.77 18.30 8.19
N ALA A 151 -7.23 17.05 8.26
CA ALA A 151 -6.67 15.97 9.06
C ALA A 151 -6.99 14.63 8.38
N ALA A 152 -6.23 13.58 8.71
CA ALA A 152 -6.47 12.24 8.23
C ALA A 152 -6.51 11.27 9.41
N LEU A 153 -7.47 10.34 9.39
CA LEU A 153 -7.46 9.16 10.24
C LEU A 153 -6.34 8.23 9.76
N MET A 154 -5.50 7.79 10.69
CA MET A 154 -4.44 6.81 10.47
C MET A 154 -4.70 5.59 11.37
N ASP A 155 -4.46 4.40 10.83
CA ASP A 155 -4.56 3.12 11.56
C ASP A 155 -3.40 2.93 12.55
#